data_AF-A0AAV9E3L2-F1
#
_entry.id   AF-A0AAV9E3L2-F1
#
_cell.length_a   1.000
_cell.length_b   1.000
_cell.length_c   1.000
_cell.angle_alpha   90.00
_cell.angle_beta   90.00
_cell.angle_gamma   90.00
#
_symmetry.space_group_name_H-M   'P 1'
#
loop_
_entity.id
_entity.type
_entity.pdbx_description
1 polymer ?
#
loop_
_entity_poly.entity_id
_entity_poly.type
_entity_poly.pdbx_seq_one_letter_code
_entity_poly.pdbx_strand_id
1 'polypeptide(L)'
;MLAFLSLLFFSAPTVWRPLTPLPFESFNTASQVPKDELDRVLQQASRGYNKTLIITVLNKAYTEKNGMLDLFLRSFRLGKGTKPLLDRLLLTADTDVMWLRNPFLKLNQSSEIDIQFTCDGFNGRPEDESNPLNTGFFFVRSNNKSIALFDKWYDARNNSGGMKEQDVLLQMIKNGTLRERGIRTRYLDTRYFGGFCHDYRDFSRVTTMHANCCRTVRAKLIDLSLVLEDWKTYRNGSVVPHNPHKTCLIDSWDELKGH
;
A
#
# COMPACT_ATOMS: atom_id res chain seq x y z
N MET A 1 -3.27 6.44 9.77
CA MET A 1 -3.80 7.22 8.64
C MET A 1 -2.74 8.24 8.29
N LEU A 2 -2.30 8.29 7.03
CA LEU A 2 -1.42 9.28 6.37
C LEU A 2 -0.23 8.63 5.66
N ALA A 3 -0.39 8.45 4.36
CA ALA A 3 0.69 8.49 3.40
C ALA A 3 0.44 9.74 2.53
N PHE A 4 1.30 10.74 2.66
CA PHE A 4 1.31 11.96 1.84
C PHE A 4 2.53 11.93 0.92
N LEU A 5 2.39 12.46 -0.30
CA LEU A 5 3.51 13.08 -1.00
C LEU A 5 3.06 14.12 -2.04
N SER A 6 3.93 15.11 -2.18
CA SER A 6 3.82 16.49 -2.69
C SER A 6 3.85 16.66 -4.22
N LEU A 7 3.29 17.79 -4.69
CA LEU A 7 3.48 18.37 -6.05
C LEU A 7 4.27 19.69 -5.96
N LEU A 8 5.19 19.93 -6.89
CA LEU A 8 5.80 21.23 -7.17
C LEU A 8 5.29 21.75 -8.52
N PHE A 9 4.87 23.03 -8.56
CA PHE A 9 4.66 23.81 -9.77
C PHE A 9 5.88 24.70 -10.03
N PHE A 10 6.33 24.78 -11.29
CA PHE A 10 6.97 25.98 -11.84
C PHE A 10 6.48 26.20 -13.27
N SER A 11 5.91 27.37 -13.52
CA SER A 11 5.60 27.93 -14.84
C SER A 11 6.89 28.41 -15.54
N ALA A 12 6.94 28.23 -16.86
CA ALA A 12 8.04 28.58 -17.79
C ALA A 12 8.23 30.12 -17.96
N PRO A 13 9.20 30.67 -18.75
CA PRO A 13 10.14 30.02 -19.68
C PRO A 13 11.60 30.57 -19.74
N THR A 14 12.48 29.80 -20.40
CA THR A 14 13.75 30.19 -21.10
C THR A 14 14.79 31.07 -20.38
N VAL A 15 15.96 30.48 -20.09
CA VAL A 15 17.32 30.92 -20.52
C VAL A 15 18.34 29.88 -20.00
N TRP A 16 19.24 29.42 -20.87
CA TRP A 16 20.34 28.51 -20.54
C TRP A 16 21.39 29.20 -19.64
N ARG A 17 21.74 28.59 -18.49
CA ARG A 17 23.02 28.83 -17.80
C ARG A 17 23.54 27.56 -17.08
N PRO A 18 24.88 27.42 -16.91
CA PRO A 18 25.52 26.18 -16.47
C PRO A 18 25.31 25.89 -14.98
N LEU A 19 25.36 24.59 -14.64
CA LEU A 19 25.11 24.04 -13.31
C LEU A 19 26.10 24.58 -12.25
N THR A 20 25.60 25.40 -11.34
CA THR A 20 26.14 25.52 -9.98
C THR A 20 25.30 24.66 -9.03
N PRO A 21 25.91 23.92 -8.08
CA PRO A 21 25.16 23.11 -7.14
C PRO A 21 24.36 24.02 -6.19
N LEU A 22 23.03 23.86 -6.16
CA LEU A 22 22.19 24.56 -5.19
C LEU A 22 22.47 24.02 -3.78
N PRO A 23 22.44 24.88 -2.73
CA PRO A 23 22.62 24.45 -1.36
C PRO A 23 21.46 23.56 -0.91
N PHE A 24 21.75 22.57 -0.07
CA PHE A 24 20.74 21.79 0.63
C PHE A 24 20.02 22.71 1.64
N GLU A 25 18.91 23.31 1.22
CA GLU A 25 18.01 23.96 2.18
C GLU A 25 17.24 22.89 2.96
N SER A 26 17.36 22.97 4.29
CA SER A 26 16.56 22.21 5.21
C SER A 26 15.14 22.80 5.22
N PHE A 27 14.20 22.09 4.59
CA PHE A 27 12.79 22.43 4.69
C PHE A 27 12.25 22.01 6.05
N ASN A 28 12.30 22.93 7.00
CA ASN A 28 11.51 22.89 8.22
C ASN A 28 10.05 23.27 7.89
N THR A 29 9.12 22.70 8.66
CA THR A 29 7.64 22.79 8.62
C THR A 29 6.93 22.04 7.48
N ALA A 30 6.51 20.82 7.80
CA ALA A 30 5.61 19.97 7.03
C ALA A 30 4.14 20.37 7.26
N SER A 31 3.46 20.89 6.24
CA SER A 31 2.00 21.07 6.23
C SER A 31 1.33 19.92 5.47
N GLN A 32 0.29 19.32 6.07
CA GLN A 32 -0.56 18.27 5.51
C GLN A 32 -1.25 18.70 4.20
N VAL A 33 -1.45 17.78 3.24
CA VAL A 33 -2.28 18.03 2.05
C VAL A 33 -3.77 17.88 2.42
N PRO A 34 -4.59 18.92 2.24
CA PRO A 34 -6.02 18.85 2.56
C PRO A 34 -6.81 17.88 1.64
N LYS A 35 -7.90 17.27 2.12
CA LYS A 35 -8.75 16.30 1.38
C LYS A 35 -9.32 16.87 0.08
N ASP A 36 -9.68 18.14 0.14
CA ASP A 36 -10.09 19.01 -0.95
C ASP A 36 -9.05 19.06 -2.09
N GLU A 37 -7.77 18.86 -1.81
CA GLU A 37 -6.72 18.82 -2.82
C GLU A 37 -6.66 17.47 -3.56
N LEU A 38 -6.86 16.34 -2.87
CA LEU A 38 -6.95 15.02 -3.52
C LEU A 38 -8.21 14.91 -4.38
N ASP A 39 -9.35 15.36 -3.85
CA ASP A 39 -10.61 15.44 -4.61
C ASP A 39 -10.47 16.39 -5.80
N ARG A 40 -9.76 17.52 -5.65
CA ARG A 40 -9.43 18.44 -6.75
C ARG A 40 -8.54 17.80 -7.81
N VAL A 41 -7.52 17.04 -7.42
CA VAL A 41 -6.60 16.35 -8.34
C VAL A 41 -7.33 15.25 -9.11
N LEU A 42 -8.16 14.45 -8.44
CA LEU A 42 -8.99 13.43 -9.09
C LEU A 42 -10.04 14.07 -10.02
N GLN A 43 -10.67 15.17 -9.61
CA GLN A 43 -11.57 15.94 -10.47
C GLN A 43 -10.83 16.57 -11.66
N GLN A 44 -9.63 17.12 -11.49
CA GLN A 44 -8.83 17.68 -12.59
C GLN A 44 -8.40 16.59 -13.59
N ALA A 45 -7.89 15.47 -13.10
CA ALA A 45 -7.51 14.32 -13.92
C ALA A 45 -8.69 13.75 -14.73
N SER A 46 -9.92 13.87 -14.20
CA SER A 46 -11.15 13.36 -14.81
C SER A 46 -11.96 14.39 -15.62
N ARG A 47 -11.52 15.65 -15.73
CA ARG A 47 -12.23 16.74 -16.43
C ARG A 47 -12.12 16.71 -17.98
N GLY A 48 -11.30 15.83 -18.55
CA GLY A 48 -11.11 15.74 -20.00
C GLY A 48 -12.17 14.91 -20.75
N TYR A 49 -12.20 15.03 -22.08
CA TYR A 49 -13.03 14.18 -22.94
C TYR A 49 -12.76 12.69 -22.59
N ASN A 50 -13.85 11.95 -22.34
CA ASN A 50 -13.91 10.53 -21.95
C ASN A 50 -13.46 10.15 -20.51
N LYS A 51 -13.29 11.10 -19.57
CA LYS A 51 -13.12 10.83 -18.11
C LYS A 51 -12.10 9.73 -17.75
N THR A 52 -11.02 9.59 -18.52
CA THR A 52 -10.11 8.44 -18.40
C THR A 52 -9.09 8.67 -17.30
N LEU A 53 -9.03 7.79 -16.29
CA LEU A 53 -7.98 7.75 -15.27
C LEU A 53 -7.11 6.50 -15.48
N ILE A 54 -5.78 6.66 -15.47
CA ILE A 54 -4.82 5.56 -15.60
C ILE A 54 -4.18 5.35 -14.23
N ILE A 55 -4.43 4.20 -13.59
CA ILE A 55 -3.84 3.87 -12.29
C ILE A 55 -2.75 2.81 -12.51
N THR A 56 -1.55 3.04 -11.99
CA THR A 56 -0.47 2.03 -12.03
C THR A 56 0.23 1.91 -10.69
N VAL A 57 0.65 0.69 -10.34
CA VAL A 57 1.29 0.38 -9.07
C VAL A 57 2.79 0.34 -9.28
N LEU A 58 3.55 1.00 -8.40
CA LEU A 58 5.01 1.03 -8.48
C LEU A 58 5.66 0.18 -7.41
N ASN A 59 6.78 -0.42 -7.80
CA ASN A 59 7.74 -1.05 -6.91
C ASN A 59 9.02 -0.20 -6.89
N LYS A 60 9.75 -0.25 -5.78
CA LYS A 60 11.04 0.42 -5.56
C LYS A 60 12.01 0.26 -6.73
N ALA A 61 12.12 -0.94 -7.30
CA ALA A 61 13.02 -1.24 -8.44
C ALA A 61 12.70 -0.44 -9.72
N TYR A 62 11.50 0.13 -9.84
CA TYR A 62 11.09 0.92 -11.01
C TYR A 62 11.35 2.41 -10.84
N THR A 63 11.65 2.88 -9.64
CA THR A 63 11.84 4.31 -9.31
C THR A 63 13.28 4.79 -9.33
N GLU A 64 14.22 3.95 -9.77
CA GLU A 64 15.63 4.30 -9.91
C GLU A 64 15.84 5.42 -10.97
N LYS A 65 16.92 6.20 -10.83
CA LYS A 65 17.26 7.28 -11.76
C LYS A 65 17.50 6.70 -13.16
N ASN A 66 16.83 7.23 -14.19
CA ASN A 66 16.77 6.66 -15.55
C ASN A 66 16.20 5.22 -15.61
N GLY A 67 15.46 4.79 -14.58
CA GLY A 67 14.87 3.45 -14.48
C GLY A 67 13.55 3.29 -15.22
N MET A 68 12.84 2.19 -14.95
CA MET A 68 11.63 1.79 -15.67
C MET A 68 10.50 2.83 -15.61
N LEU A 69 10.34 3.55 -14.49
CA LEU A 69 9.36 4.63 -14.38
C LEU A 69 9.72 5.80 -15.29
N ASP A 70 10.99 6.17 -15.40
CA ASP A 70 11.41 7.25 -16.28
C ASP A 70 11.25 6.87 -17.75
N LEU A 71 11.57 5.61 -18.10
CA LEU A 71 11.31 5.06 -19.44
C LEU A 71 9.80 5.02 -19.76
N PHE A 72 8.98 4.60 -18.80
CA PHE A 72 7.52 4.62 -18.91
C PHE A 72 6.99 6.05 -19.11
N LEU A 73 7.35 7.02 -18.26
CA LEU A 73 6.95 8.42 -18.42
C LEU A 73 7.46 9.03 -19.74
N ARG A 74 8.66 8.64 -20.18
CA ARG A 74 9.23 9.03 -21.47
C ARG A 74 8.43 8.47 -22.64
N SER A 75 7.87 7.26 -22.55
CA SER A 75 6.99 6.71 -23.58
C SER A 75 5.71 7.55 -23.79
N PHE A 76 5.16 8.15 -22.74
CA PHE A 76 4.03 9.06 -22.86
C PHE A 76 4.43 10.40 -23.50
N ARG A 77 5.64 10.91 -23.20
CA ARG A 77 6.13 12.17 -23.80
C ARG A 77 6.45 12.03 -25.29
N LEU A 78 6.96 10.87 -25.71
CA LEU A 78 7.39 10.59 -27.07
C LEU A 78 6.31 9.93 -27.95
N GLY A 79 5.32 9.28 -27.33
CA GLY A 79 4.26 8.57 -28.06
C GLY A 79 3.31 9.53 -28.78
N LYS A 80 2.78 9.07 -29.92
CA LYS A 80 1.85 9.86 -30.75
C LYS A 80 0.52 10.03 -30.03
N GLY A 81 0.22 11.25 -29.58
CA GLY A 81 -1.04 11.60 -28.92
C GLY A 81 -1.16 11.17 -27.45
N THR A 82 -0.10 10.64 -26.84
CA THR A 82 -0.15 10.10 -25.45
C THR A 82 0.31 11.11 -24.40
N LYS A 83 1.01 12.18 -24.79
CA LYS A 83 1.52 13.21 -23.87
C LYS A 83 0.44 13.81 -22.94
N PRO A 84 -0.80 14.11 -23.40
CA PRO A 84 -1.85 14.64 -22.53
C PRO A 84 -2.40 13.65 -21.48
N LEU A 85 -2.06 12.36 -21.57
CA LEU A 85 -2.49 11.34 -20.61
C LEU A 85 -1.65 11.36 -19.31
N LEU A 86 -0.51 12.06 -19.32
CA LEU A 86 0.31 12.23 -18.12
C LEU A 86 -0.44 12.97 -17.02
N ASP A 87 -1.36 13.87 -17.38
CA ASP A 87 -2.21 14.61 -16.43
C ASP A 87 -3.31 13.73 -15.80
N ARG A 88 -3.39 12.45 -16.20
CA ARG A 88 -4.44 11.49 -15.81
C ARG A 88 -3.89 10.23 -15.13
N LEU A 89 -2.61 10.21 -14.76
CA LEU A 89 -1.91 9.06 -14.20
C LEU A 89 -1.86 9.12 -12.66
N LEU A 90 -2.29 8.06 -11.96
CA LEU A 90 -2.24 7.93 -10.49
C LEU A 90 -1.44 6.70 -10.04
N LEU A 91 -0.69 6.80 -8.94
CA LEU A 91 0.21 5.77 -8.41
C LEU A 91 -0.10 5.47 -6.92
N THR A 92 -0.29 4.21 -6.50
CA THR A 92 -0.67 3.87 -5.09
C THR A 92 0.17 2.73 -4.46
N ALA A 93 0.40 2.78 -3.14
CA ALA A 93 1.01 1.74 -2.29
C ALA A 93 0.61 1.93 -0.81
N ASP A 94 0.44 0.85 -0.03
CA ASP A 94 0.28 0.94 1.43
C ASP A 94 1.65 1.10 2.11
N THR A 95 1.82 2.17 2.88
CA THR A 95 3.16 2.64 3.30
C THR A 95 3.59 2.14 4.67
N ASP A 96 2.68 1.51 5.42
CA ASP A 96 2.98 0.91 6.71
C ASP A 96 3.24 -0.61 6.63
N VAL A 97 3.58 -1.09 5.43
CA VAL A 97 4.01 -2.46 5.15
C VAL A 97 5.47 -2.46 4.68
N MET A 98 6.36 -3.08 5.47
CA MET A 98 7.76 -3.26 5.10
C MET A 98 7.93 -4.51 4.25
N TRP A 99 8.58 -4.37 3.10
CA TRP A 99 8.90 -5.46 2.19
C TRP A 99 10.34 -5.92 2.44
N LEU A 100 10.49 -7.03 3.16
CA LEU A 100 11.79 -7.58 3.57
C LEU A 100 12.29 -8.60 2.54
N ARG A 101 11.39 -9.30 1.85
CA ARG A 101 11.69 -10.21 0.74
C ARG A 101 10.70 -10.00 -0.40
N ASN A 102 10.94 -10.67 -1.53
CA ASN A 102 10.00 -10.74 -2.63
C ASN A 102 8.76 -11.58 -2.23
N PRO A 103 7.55 -11.00 -2.08
CA PRO A 103 6.36 -11.74 -1.67
C PRO A 103 5.79 -12.66 -2.72
N PHE A 104 6.09 -12.42 -4.01
CA PHE A 104 5.60 -13.27 -5.10
C PHE A 104 6.09 -14.71 -4.97
N LEU A 105 7.23 -14.94 -4.31
CA LEU A 105 7.77 -16.28 -4.01
C LEU A 105 6.97 -17.06 -2.95
N LYS A 106 6.09 -16.39 -2.22
CA LYS A 106 5.22 -16.98 -1.18
C LYS A 106 3.75 -17.01 -1.57
N LEU A 107 3.42 -16.52 -2.76
CA LEU A 107 2.07 -16.62 -3.33
C LEU A 107 1.87 -18.00 -3.94
N ASN A 108 0.64 -18.52 -3.81
CA ASN A 108 0.21 -19.66 -4.60
C ASN A 108 0.08 -19.25 -6.07
N GLN A 109 0.69 -20.02 -6.97
CA GLN A 109 0.74 -19.71 -8.41
C GLN A 109 -0.42 -20.32 -9.20
N SER A 110 -1.23 -21.18 -8.57
CA SER A 110 -2.34 -21.86 -9.23
C SER A 110 -3.28 -20.86 -9.90
N SER A 111 -3.67 -21.15 -11.15
CA SER A 111 -4.69 -20.41 -11.89
C SER A 111 -6.06 -20.47 -11.24
N GLU A 112 -6.21 -21.34 -10.26
CA GLU A 112 -7.45 -21.60 -9.56
C GLU A 112 -7.79 -20.56 -8.51
N ILE A 113 -6.79 -19.90 -7.92
CA ILE A 113 -6.99 -18.93 -6.85
C ILE A 113 -7.15 -17.55 -7.47
N ASP A 114 -8.28 -16.92 -7.17
CA ASP A 114 -8.64 -15.60 -7.65
C ASP A 114 -7.99 -14.51 -6.79
N ILE A 115 -8.01 -14.67 -5.46
CA ILE A 115 -7.50 -13.66 -4.52
C ILE A 115 -6.74 -14.31 -3.36
N GLN A 116 -5.61 -13.69 -2.97
CA GLN A 116 -4.84 -14.08 -1.79
C GLN A 116 -4.72 -12.89 -0.84
N PHE A 117 -5.25 -13.02 0.37
CA PHE A 117 -5.28 -11.96 1.38
C PHE A 117 -4.24 -12.20 2.47
N THR A 118 -3.62 -11.14 2.97
CA THR A 118 -3.04 -11.21 4.32
C THR A 118 -4.12 -11.35 5.38
N CYS A 119 -3.72 -11.81 6.58
CA CYS A 119 -4.61 -11.89 7.72
C CYS A 119 -3.87 -11.48 8.99
N ASP A 120 -4.63 -11.00 9.98
CA ASP A 120 -4.06 -10.58 11.27
C ASP A 120 -3.67 -11.78 12.14
N GLY A 121 -4.21 -12.96 11.84
CA GLY A 121 -3.88 -14.23 12.48
C GLY A 121 -4.20 -15.39 11.55
N PHE A 122 -3.27 -16.33 11.40
CA PHE A 122 -3.45 -17.47 10.51
C PHE A 122 -3.84 -18.72 11.30
N ASN A 123 -5.00 -19.29 11.01
CA ASN A 123 -5.55 -20.44 11.73
C ASN A 123 -5.04 -21.81 11.22
N GLY A 124 -4.09 -21.80 10.27
CA GLY A 124 -3.55 -23.02 9.66
C GLY A 124 -4.35 -23.55 8.45
N ARG A 125 -5.55 -23.02 8.20
CA ARG A 125 -6.42 -23.40 7.09
C ARG A 125 -6.53 -22.25 6.08
N PRO A 126 -5.81 -22.33 4.96
CA PRO A 126 -5.66 -21.20 4.05
C PRO A 126 -6.92 -20.85 3.25
N GLU A 127 -7.93 -21.71 3.18
CA GLU A 127 -9.19 -21.43 2.46
C GLU A 127 -10.32 -21.03 3.43
N ASP A 128 -10.03 -20.99 4.73
CA ASP A 128 -11.01 -20.74 5.77
C ASP A 128 -11.25 -19.23 5.93
N GLU A 129 -12.47 -18.78 5.63
CA GLU A 129 -12.90 -17.38 5.75
C GLU A 129 -12.97 -16.87 7.21
N SER A 130 -12.77 -17.74 8.21
CA SER A 130 -12.64 -17.31 9.60
C SER A 130 -11.27 -16.66 9.93
N ASN A 131 -10.30 -16.74 9.02
CA ASN A 131 -9.06 -15.96 9.16
C ASN A 131 -9.39 -14.46 9.15
N PRO A 132 -8.96 -13.66 10.14
CA PRO A 132 -9.23 -12.22 10.20
C PRO A 132 -8.56 -11.49 9.03
N LEU A 133 -9.37 -11.07 8.07
CA LEU A 133 -8.95 -10.37 6.85
C LEU A 133 -8.08 -9.14 7.15
N ASN A 134 -6.95 -9.03 6.46
CA ASN A 134 -6.11 -7.84 6.44
C ASN A 134 -5.85 -7.41 4.98
N THR A 135 -6.06 -6.13 4.67
CA THR A 135 -5.87 -5.58 3.31
C THR A 135 -4.57 -4.80 3.13
N GLY A 136 -3.63 -4.85 4.08
CA GLY A 136 -2.31 -4.22 3.94
C GLY A 136 -1.49 -4.83 2.81
N PHE A 137 -1.72 -6.12 2.51
CA PHE A 137 -1.30 -6.73 1.26
C PHE A 137 -2.34 -7.75 0.78
N PHE A 138 -2.66 -7.70 -0.51
CA PHE A 138 -3.42 -8.75 -1.16
C PHE A 138 -2.98 -8.88 -2.62
N PHE A 139 -3.05 -10.10 -3.14
CA PHE A 139 -2.75 -10.40 -4.53
C PHE A 139 -4.03 -10.83 -5.22
N VAL A 140 -4.37 -10.19 -6.34
CA VAL A 140 -5.56 -10.54 -7.12
C VAL A 140 -5.17 -10.92 -8.53
N ARG A 141 -5.69 -12.05 -8.99
CA ARG A 141 -5.68 -12.44 -10.40
C ARG A 141 -6.81 -11.71 -11.11
N SER A 142 -6.47 -10.94 -12.13
CA SER A 142 -7.46 -10.25 -12.95
C SER A 142 -8.28 -11.23 -13.78
N ASN A 143 -9.57 -11.30 -13.52
CA ASN A 143 -10.58 -12.05 -14.26
C ASN A 143 -11.98 -11.47 -14.00
N ASN A 144 -12.98 -11.97 -14.73
CA ASN A 144 -14.36 -11.48 -14.65
C ASN A 144 -14.94 -11.51 -13.22
N LYS A 145 -14.54 -12.47 -12.37
CA LYS A 145 -15.02 -12.56 -10.99
C LYS A 145 -14.42 -11.48 -10.11
N SER A 146 -13.09 -11.29 -10.21
CA SER A 146 -12.39 -10.26 -9.44
C SER A 146 -12.86 -8.84 -9.81
N ILE A 147 -13.07 -8.55 -11.09
CA ILE A 147 -13.59 -7.27 -11.57
C ILE A 147 -14.97 -7.01 -10.95
N ALA A 148 -15.88 -7.97 -11.07
CA ALA A 148 -17.23 -7.86 -10.51
C ALA A 148 -17.26 -7.75 -8.97
N LEU A 149 -16.24 -8.28 -8.27
CA LEU A 149 -16.09 -8.06 -6.83
C LEU A 149 -15.71 -6.62 -6.53
N PHE A 150 -14.71 -6.07 -7.22
CA PHE A 150 -14.26 -4.69 -6.98
C PHE A 150 -15.33 -3.67 -7.30
N ASP A 151 -16.10 -3.86 -8.38
CA ASP A 151 -17.25 -3.00 -8.70
C ASP A 151 -18.28 -3.02 -7.54
N LYS A 152 -18.66 -4.22 -7.08
CA LYS A 152 -19.60 -4.37 -5.95
C LYS A 152 -19.02 -3.78 -4.65
N TRP A 153 -17.72 -3.91 -4.42
CA TRP A 153 -17.05 -3.38 -3.22
C TRP A 153 -17.00 -1.85 -3.23
N TYR A 154 -16.73 -1.26 -4.39
CA TYR A 154 -16.78 0.19 -4.58
C TYR A 154 -18.18 0.76 -4.28
N ASP A 155 -19.22 0.14 -4.84
CA ASP A 155 -20.61 0.54 -4.58
C ASP A 155 -20.99 0.35 -3.11
N ALA A 156 -20.62 -0.78 -2.49
CA ALA A 156 -20.88 -1.03 -1.09
C ALA A 156 -20.19 0.00 -0.18
N ARG A 157 -18.95 0.38 -0.49
CA ARG A 157 -18.20 1.41 0.25
C ARG A 157 -18.87 2.78 0.17
N ASN A 158 -19.42 3.14 -0.99
CA ASN A 158 -20.11 4.43 -1.14
C ASN A 158 -21.41 4.48 -0.32
N ASN A 159 -22.03 3.32 -0.09
CA ASN A 159 -23.28 3.19 0.65
C ASN A 159 -23.09 2.79 2.12
N SER A 160 -21.85 2.65 2.62
CA SER A 160 -21.55 2.11 3.96
C SER A 160 -21.51 3.16 5.08
N GLY A 161 -21.89 4.42 4.82
CA GLY A 161 -21.94 5.45 5.86
C GLY A 161 -20.58 5.79 6.48
N GLY A 162 -19.48 5.63 5.73
CA GLY A 162 -18.13 5.99 6.19
C GLY A 162 -17.35 4.87 6.88
N MET A 163 -17.80 3.61 6.79
CA MET A 163 -17.00 2.45 7.21
C MET A 163 -15.65 2.42 6.49
N LYS A 164 -14.63 1.86 7.14
CA LYS A 164 -13.32 1.63 6.50
C LYS A 164 -13.46 0.61 5.37
N GLU A 165 -12.64 0.76 4.33
CA GLU A 165 -12.69 -0.10 3.15
C GLU A 165 -12.56 -1.59 3.50
N GLN A 166 -11.61 -1.94 4.38
CA GLN A 166 -11.44 -3.30 4.90
C GLN A 166 -12.70 -3.82 5.60
N ASP A 167 -13.38 -2.99 6.40
CA ASP A 167 -14.57 -3.39 7.15
C ASP A 167 -15.75 -3.66 6.21
N VAL A 168 -15.89 -2.85 5.15
CA VAL A 168 -16.88 -3.08 4.08
C VAL A 168 -16.61 -4.41 3.37
N LEU A 169 -15.35 -4.66 2.98
CA LEU A 169 -14.98 -5.92 2.34
C LEU A 169 -15.26 -7.11 3.25
N LEU A 170 -14.87 -7.02 4.52
CA LEU A 170 -15.12 -8.05 5.52
C LEU A 170 -16.62 -8.34 5.67
N GLN A 171 -17.47 -7.30 5.71
CA GLN A 171 -18.91 -7.47 5.78
C GLN A 171 -19.46 -8.16 4.53
N MET A 172 -18.99 -7.79 3.33
CA MET A 172 -19.39 -8.43 2.08
C MET A 172 -19.01 -9.92 2.05
N ILE A 173 -17.81 -10.26 2.53
CA ILE A 173 -17.32 -11.64 2.63
C ILE A 173 -18.19 -12.43 3.61
N LYS A 174 -18.44 -11.88 4.82
CA LYS A 174 -19.31 -12.52 5.83
C LYS A 174 -20.72 -12.77 5.29
N ASN A 175 -21.25 -11.82 4.52
CA ASN A 175 -22.54 -11.94 3.85
C ASN A 175 -22.54 -12.90 2.65
N GLY A 176 -21.40 -13.51 2.32
CA GLY A 176 -21.31 -14.57 1.31
C GLY A 176 -21.01 -14.11 -0.11
N THR A 177 -20.65 -12.84 -0.32
CA THR A 177 -20.40 -12.29 -1.67
C THR A 177 -19.35 -13.09 -2.45
N LEU A 178 -18.30 -13.60 -1.79
CA LEU A 178 -17.28 -14.42 -2.46
C LEU A 178 -17.85 -15.77 -2.92
N ARG A 179 -18.62 -16.43 -2.04
CA ARG A 179 -19.27 -17.72 -2.30
C ARG A 179 -20.29 -17.61 -3.43
N GLU A 180 -21.15 -16.59 -3.40
CA GLU A 180 -22.14 -16.29 -4.45
C GLU A 180 -21.51 -16.12 -5.83
N ARG A 181 -20.31 -15.50 -5.89
CA ARG A 181 -19.59 -15.26 -7.14
C ARG A 181 -18.59 -16.37 -7.50
N GLY A 182 -18.52 -17.43 -6.69
CA GLY A 182 -17.57 -18.53 -6.86
C GLY A 182 -16.11 -18.06 -6.89
N ILE A 183 -15.79 -17.00 -6.13
CA ILE A 183 -14.43 -16.45 -6.02
C ILE A 183 -13.65 -17.34 -5.07
N ARG A 184 -12.56 -17.94 -5.57
CA ARG A 184 -11.68 -18.78 -4.77
C ARG A 184 -10.61 -17.93 -4.11
N THR A 185 -10.61 -17.93 -2.79
CA THR A 185 -9.69 -17.12 -1.99
C THR A 185 -8.74 -17.96 -1.18
N ARG A 186 -7.59 -17.38 -0.85
CA ARG A 186 -6.64 -17.95 0.07
C ARG A 186 -6.15 -16.91 1.07
N TYR A 187 -5.96 -17.29 2.33
CA TYR A 187 -5.32 -16.48 3.35
C TYR A 187 -3.85 -16.86 3.45
N LEU A 188 -3.00 -15.84 3.53
CA LEU A 188 -1.56 -15.96 3.56
C LEU A 188 -1.08 -16.16 5.01
N ASP A 189 -0.16 -17.10 5.18
CA ASP A 189 0.39 -17.48 6.47
C ASP A 189 1.20 -16.33 7.10
N THR A 190 0.86 -15.97 8.34
CA THR A 190 1.46 -14.85 9.08
C THR A 190 2.95 -15.06 9.39
N ARG A 191 3.48 -16.29 9.26
CA ARG A 191 4.93 -16.54 9.33
C ARG A 191 5.71 -15.90 8.18
N TYR A 192 5.05 -15.68 7.04
CA TYR A 192 5.63 -14.99 5.88
C TYR A 192 5.08 -13.57 5.75
N PHE A 193 3.80 -13.36 6.02
CA PHE A 193 3.15 -12.05 5.93
C PHE A 193 2.80 -11.58 7.33
N GLY A 194 3.82 -11.12 8.06
CA GLY A 194 3.71 -10.78 9.47
C GLY A 194 3.07 -9.41 9.69
N GLY A 195 2.72 -9.16 10.94
CA GLY A 195 2.28 -7.85 11.39
C GLY A 195 2.27 -7.74 12.91
N PHE A 196 2.16 -6.53 13.45
CA PHE A 196 2.25 -6.27 14.89
C PHE A 196 1.08 -6.82 15.72
N CYS A 197 -0.02 -7.28 15.09
CA CYS A 197 -1.08 -8.01 15.81
C CYS A 197 -0.55 -9.28 16.50
N HIS A 198 0.48 -9.92 15.92
CA HIS A 198 1.14 -11.09 16.50
C HIS A 198 2.65 -11.07 16.29
N ASP A 199 3.41 -11.23 17.37
CA ASP A 199 4.87 -11.15 17.32
C ASP A 199 5.55 -12.46 16.86
N TYR A 200 5.34 -12.82 15.60
CA TYR A 200 5.97 -13.98 14.95
C TYR A 200 7.13 -13.54 14.04
N ARG A 201 8.15 -12.90 14.62
CA ARG A 201 9.32 -12.46 13.86
C ARG A 201 10.41 -13.51 13.78
N ASP A 202 10.23 -14.45 12.85
CA ASP A 202 11.34 -15.21 12.31
C ASP A 202 11.89 -14.49 11.07
N PHE A 203 12.95 -13.70 11.26
CA PHE A 203 13.59 -12.99 10.16
C PHE A 203 14.17 -13.93 9.09
N SER A 204 14.33 -15.23 9.35
CA SER A 204 14.71 -16.20 8.32
C SER A 204 13.60 -16.48 7.31
N ARG A 205 12.34 -16.23 7.68
CA ARG A 205 11.14 -16.56 6.87
C ARG A 205 10.35 -15.34 6.44
N VAL A 206 10.22 -14.34 7.31
CA VAL A 206 9.32 -13.18 7.12
C VAL A 206 9.54 -12.50 5.77
N THR A 207 8.46 -12.15 5.08
CA THR A 207 8.49 -11.56 3.74
C THR A 207 8.02 -10.13 3.79
N THR A 208 6.87 -9.90 4.45
CA THR A 208 6.36 -8.56 4.72
C THR A 208 6.07 -8.40 6.21
N MET A 209 6.08 -7.15 6.67
CA MET A 209 5.71 -6.78 8.04
C MET A 209 4.79 -5.57 7.99
N HIS A 210 3.53 -5.74 8.38
CA HIS A 210 2.52 -4.67 8.44
C HIS A 210 2.41 -4.12 9.86
N ALA A 211 2.37 -2.79 10.03
CA ALA A 211 1.97 -2.18 11.30
C ALA A 211 0.45 -2.21 11.55
N ASN A 212 -0.18 -3.38 11.37
CA ASN A 212 -1.53 -3.67 11.82
C ASN A 212 -1.60 -3.69 13.38
N CYS A 213 -2.79 -3.58 13.96
CA CYS A 213 -2.96 -3.40 15.41
C CYS A 213 -2.18 -2.22 16.03
N CYS A 214 -1.83 -1.22 15.22
CA CYS A 214 -1.18 0.01 15.65
C CYS A 214 -1.98 1.22 15.14
N ARG A 215 -2.29 2.17 16.02
CA ARG A 215 -3.25 3.25 15.68
C ARG A 215 -2.58 4.52 15.16
N THR A 216 -1.51 4.95 15.80
CA THR A 216 -0.94 6.28 15.61
C THR A 216 0.21 6.23 14.62
N VAL A 217 0.33 7.25 13.77
CA VAL A 217 1.41 7.32 12.77
C VAL A 217 2.77 7.34 13.44
N ARG A 218 2.89 8.04 14.56
CA ARG A 218 4.11 8.10 15.37
C ARG A 218 4.57 6.72 15.80
N ALA A 219 3.68 5.92 16.38
CA ALA A 219 4.00 4.57 16.82
C ALA A 219 4.40 3.67 15.64
N LYS A 220 3.66 3.74 14.52
CA LYS A 220 4.00 3.02 13.29
C LYS A 220 5.40 3.35 12.79
N LEU A 221 5.74 4.63 12.72
CA LEU A 221 7.06 5.08 12.27
C LEU A 221 8.19 4.55 13.15
N ILE A 222 8.04 4.64 14.47
CA ILE A 222 9.05 4.16 15.43
C ILE A 222 9.24 2.65 15.27
N ASP A 223 8.16 1.87 15.36
CA ASP A 223 8.29 0.42 15.39
C ASP A 223 8.63 -0.18 14.02
N LEU A 224 8.19 0.41 12.90
CA LEU A 224 8.62 -0.01 11.56
C LEU A 224 10.07 0.37 11.27
N SER A 225 10.57 1.48 11.80
CA SER A 225 11.99 1.82 11.71
C SER A 225 12.84 0.77 12.43
N LEU A 226 12.39 0.32 13.60
CA LEU A 226 13.05 -0.77 14.33
C LEU A 226 13.03 -2.09 13.55
N VAL A 227 11.92 -2.45 12.88
CA VAL A 227 11.89 -3.61 11.97
C VAL A 227 12.98 -3.52 10.90
N LEU A 228 13.22 -2.33 10.34
CA LEU A 228 14.25 -2.16 9.31
C LEU A 228 15.67 -2.25 9.88
N GLU A 229 15.93 -1.75 11.08
CA GLU A 229 17.23 -1.91 11.75
C GLU A 229 17.50 -3.38 12.15
N ASP A 230 16.48 -4.07 12.66
CA ASP A 230 16.49 -5.51 12.94
C ASP A 230 16.79 -6.31 11.67
N TRP A 231 16.15 -5.95 10.55
CA TRP A 231 16.41 -6.55 9.24
C TRP A 231 17.85 -6.34 8.76
N LYS A 232 18.41 -5.14 8.90
CA LYS A 232 19.81 -4.87 8.57
C LYS A 232 20.76 -5.73 9.41
N THR A 233 20.48 -5.83 10.71
CA THR A 233 21.24 -6.67 11.65
C THR A 233 21.21 -8.14 11.23
N TYR A 234 20.03 -8.67 10.90
CA TYR A 234 19.86 -10.02 10.35
C TYR A 234 20.67 -10.23 9.06
N ARG A 235 20.59 -9.28 8.13
CA ARG A 235 21.29 -9.34 6.83
C ARG A 235 22.81 -9.35 6.98
N ASN A 236 23.34 -8.81 8.07
CA ASN A 236 24.75 -8.84 8.42
C ASN A 236 25.17 -10.12 9.16
N GLY A 237 24.26 -11.10 9.31
CA GLY A 237 24.53 -12.37 9.98
C GLY A 237 24.58 -12.28 11.51
N SER A 238 24.14 -11.16 12.09
CA SER A 238 24.09 -10.96 13.53
C SER A 238 22.78 -11.46 14.13
N VAL A 239 22.83 -11.82 15.42
CA VAL A 239 21.63 -12.17 16.20
C VAL A 239 20.77 -10.91 16.34
N VAL A 240 19.51 -11.00 15.94
CA VAL A 240 18.57 -9.89 16.06
C VAL A 240 17.96 -9.88 17.45
N PRO A 241 18.01 -8.75 18.19
CA PRO A 241 17.30 -8.64 19.45
C PRO A 241 15.79 -8.68 19.24
N HIS A 242 15.07 -9.36 20.12
CA HIS A 242 13.62 -9.36 20.08
C HIS A 242 13.06 -8.00 20.54
N ASN A 243 12.32 -7.31 19.68
CA ASN A 243 11.80 -5.98 19.98
C ASN A 243 10.27 -5.92 19.86
N PRO A 244 9.47 -6.07 20.92
CA PRO A 244 8.06 -6.38 20.84
C PRO A 244 7.12 -5.29 20.27
N HIS A 245 7.62 -4.26 19.58
CA HIS A 245 6.81 -3.16 19.03
C HIS A 245 6.01 -2.45 20.14
N LYS A 246 6.71 -2.13 21.24
CA LYS A 246 6.07 -1.60 22.46
C LYS A 246 5.29 -0.31 22.19
N THR A 247 5.75 0.52 21.27
CA THR A 247 5.11 1.80 20.93
C THR A 247 3.72 1.56 20.33
N CYS A 248 3.61 0.57 19.44
CA CYS A 248 2.35 0.16 18.85
C CYS A 248 1.46 -0.59 19.84
N LEU A 249 2.04 -1.45 20.70
CA LEU A 249 1.28 -2.24 21.68
C LEU A 249 0.73 -1.42 22.85
N ILE A 250 1.46 -0.41 23.32
CA ILE A 250 1.14 0.32 24.55
C ILE A 250 0.72 1.75 24.18
N ASP A 251 1.64 2.55 23.67
CA ASP A 251 1.45 3.99 23.52
C ASP A 251 0.37 4.35 22.50
N SER A 252 0.24 3.56 21.43
CA SER A 252 -0.72 3.84 20.35
C SER A 252 -2.20 3.71 20.77
N TRP A 253 -2.47 3.07 21.92
CA TRP A 253 -3.82 2.87 22.44
C TRP A 253 -4.20 3.86 23.54
N ASP A 254 -3.22 4.44 24.24
CA ASP A 254 -3.45 5.36 25.36
C ASP A 254 -3.66 6.83 24.92
N GLU A 255 -3.16 7.24 23.75
CA GLU A 255 -3.42 8.58 23.17
C GLU A 255 -4.90 8.89 22.90
N LEU A 256 -5.80 7.90 23.04
CA LEU A 256 -7.25 8.07 22.88
C LEU A 256 -8.04 8.07 24.19
N LYS A 257 -7.36 7.93 25.33
CA LYS A 257 -7.97 8.10 26.66
C LYS A 257 -7.89 9.55 27.15
N GLY A 258 -7.30 10.45 26.36
CA GLY A 258 -7.07 11.85 26.70
C GLY A 258 -7.94 12.89 25.98
N HIS A 259 -8.99 12.46 25.26
CA HIS A 259 -9.96 13.35 24.60
C HIS A 259 -11.39 12.86 24.81
#